data_AF-A0A514WX02-F1
#
_entry.id   AF-A0A514WX02-F1
#
_cell.length_a   1.000
_cell.length_b   1.000
_cell.length_c   1.000
_cell.angle_alpha   90.00
_cell.angle_beta   90.00
_cell.angle_gamma   90.00
#
_symmetry.space_group_name_H-M   'P 1'
#
loop_
_entity.id
_entity.type
_entity.pdbx_description
1 polymer ?
#
loop_
_entity_poly.entity_id
_entity_poly.type
_entity_poly.pdbx_seq_one_letter_code
_entity_poly.pdbx_strand_id
1 'polypeptide(L)'
;MNLKYQLPLIYQNLLPREILEFSPQETKATCDTCAMARPRNQEKIHYREDLKCCTFHPFLPNYMVGALFNESSSTQAHEVFRGKIARREYALPIGMVAPVKYQVGFNNREEHEFGQREDWLCPYYNKQNQNCNVWRNRGVVCTTFFCKSSYGKKGEEFWEKLSSYLWYVELALLEEALAMLDFSPRQVMTLLDYHNRYDGTAAEKKSMFMTEAKAKELWNGYYDDQEGFYKKSFEIVSNLDKKAFHELIGETGQSLEEELFEILPQMPAALKANANK
;
A
#
# COMPACT_ATOMS: atom_id res chain seq x y z
N MET A 1 7.24 -17.43 -6.22
CA MET A 1 5.91 -17.17 -6.78
C MET A 1 6.02 -15.92 -7.65
N ASN A 2 5.47 -15.92 -8.87
CA ASN A 2 5.57 -14.76 -9.78
C ASN A 2 4.93 -13.52 -9.14
N LEU A 3 5.51 -12.34 -9.39
CA LEU A 3 5.05 -11.08 -8.82
C LEU A 3 3.59 -10.77 -9.16
N LYS A 4 3.07 -11.17 -10.33
CA LYS A 4 1.65 -10.99 -10.67
C LYS A 4 0.64 -11.55 -9.65
N TYR A 5 1.05 -12.54 -8.85
CA TYR A 5 0.24 -13.12 -7.77
C TYR A 5 0.47 -12.46 -6.41
N GLN A 6 1.56 -11.70 -6.27
CA GLN A 6 1.89 -10.93 -5.06
C GLN A 6 1.38 -9.49 -5.14
N LEU A 7 1.38 -8.91 -6.34
CA LEU A 7 0.95 -7.55 -6.68
C LEU A 7 -0.57 -7.47 -6.94
N PRO A 8 -1.25 -6.36 -6.61
CA PRO A 8 -2.67 -6.14 -6.94
C PRO A 8 -3.05 -6.51 -8.37
N LEU A 9 -4.24 -7.09 -8.54
CA LEU A 9 -4.71 -7.61 -9.86
C LEU A 9 -4.71 -6.53 -10.94
N ILE A 10 -5.05 -5.30 -10.56
CA ILE A 10 -5.15 -4.16 -11.48
C ILE A 10 -3.83 -3.89 -12.23
N TYR A 11 -2.69 -4.24 -11.63
CA TYR A 11 -1.38 -4.06 -12.23
C TYR A 11 -1.05 -5.06 -13.33
N GLN A 12 -1.78 -6.18 -13.45
CA GLN A 12 -1.46 -7.21 -14.44
C GLN A 12 -1.61 -6.74 -15.89
N ASN A 13 -2.49 -5.77 -16.13
CA ASN A 13 -2.71 -5.20 -17.46
C ASN A 13 -1.81 -3.98 -17.74
N LEU A 14 -1.25 -3.37 -16.70
CA LEU A 14 -0.50 -2.13 -16.78
C LEU A 14 1.01 -2.40 -16.82
N LEU A 15 1.51 -3.18 -15.87
CA LEU A 15 2.96 -3.35 -15.68
C LEU A 15 3.62 -4.21 -16.78
N PRO A 16 4.92 -4.01 -17.03
CA PRO A 16 5.71 -4.86 -17.92
C PRO A 16 5.67 -6.34 -17.54
N ARG A 17 5.75 -7.20 -18.56
CA ARG A 17 5.68 -8.66 -18.38
C ARG A 17 6.89 -9.17 -17.60
N GLU A 18 8.05 -8.58 -17.82
CA GLU A 18 9.33 -8.89 -17.19
C GLU A 18 9.24 -8.73 -15.67
N ILE A 19 8.57 -7.68 -15.19
CA ILE A 19 8.28 -7.47 -13.77
C ILE A 19 7.26 -8.51 -13.29
N LEU A 20 6.12 -8.64 -14.00
CA LEU A 20 5.02 -9.52 -13.57
C LEU A 20 5.40 -11.00 -13.49
N GLU A 21 6.27 -11.47 -14.38
CA GLU A 21 6.72 -12.86 -14.44
C GLU A 21 7.99 -13.11 -13.61
N PHE A 22 8.63 -12.08 -13.04
CA PHE A 22 9.73 -12.27 -12.11
C PHE A 22 9.22 -13.01 -10.86
N SER A 23 9.99 -14.00 -10.40
CA SER A 23 9.63 -14.82 -9.24
C SER A 23 10.76 -14.82 -8.21
N PRO A 24 10.87 -13.78 -7.36
CA PRO A 24 11.80 -13.81 -6.25
C PRO A 24 11.40 -14.92 -5.27
N GLN A 25 12.39 -15.62 -4.73
CA GLN A 25 12.21 -16.70 -3.75
C GLN A 25 12.68 -16.19 -2.38
N GLU A 26 11.84 -15.40 -1.73
CA GLU A 26 12.12 -14.86 -0.42
C GLU A 26 11.76 -15.85 0.70
N THR A 27 12.68 -16.75 1.03
CA THR A 27 12.48 -17.81 2.03
C THR A 27 12.79 -17.37 3.47
N LYS A 28 13.46 -16.23 3.67
CA LYS A 28 13.79 -15.72 5.01
C LYS A 28 12.68 -14.88 5.65
N ALA A 29 11.79 -14.30 4.85
CA ALA A 29 10.65 -13.51 5.32
C ALA A 29 9.42 -14.41 5.53
N THR A 30 9.32 -15.08 6.68
CA THR A 30 8.23 -16.02 6.98
C THR A 30 7.16 -15.39 7.87
N CYS A 31 6.12 -14.79 7.30
CA CYS A 31 5.07 -14.11 8.07
C CYS A 31 4.21 -15.04 8.93
N ASP A 32 4.00 -16.29 8.51
CA ASP A 32 3.23 -17.29 9.27
C ASP A 32 3.99 -17.80 10.51
N THR A 33 5.32 -17.67 10.50
CA THR A 33 6.19 -17.98 11.63
C THR A 33 7.25 -16.90 11.71
N CYS A 34 6.88 -15.75 12.28
CA CYS A 34 7.59 -14.49 12.16
C CYS A 34 9.11 -14.65 12.38
N ALA A 35 9.90 -14.48 11.32
CA ALA A 35 11.36 -14.59 11.35
C ALA A 35 12.06 -13.49 12.18
N MET A 36 11.32 -12.41 12.47
CA MET A 36 11.77 -11.29 13.30
C MET A 36 11.39 -11.44 14.77
N ALA A 37 10.57 -12.42 15.13
CA ALA A 37 10.15 -12.66 16.50
C ALA A 37 11.13 -13.55 17.28
N ARG A 38 11.14 -13.40 18.60
CA ARG A 38 11.92 -14.24 19.52
C ARG A 38 11.29 -15.64 19.62
N PRO A 39 12.08 -16.71 19.79
CA PRO A 39 13.54 -16.73 19.94
C PRO A 39 14.31 -16.73 18.60
N ARG A 40 13.62 -16.79 17.46
CA ARG A 40 14.23 -16.95 16.12
C ARG A 40 15.12 -15.77 15.72
N ASN A 41 14.75 -14.55 16.10
CA ASN A 41 15.59 -13.38 15.94
C ASN A 41 16.25 -13.02 17.27
N GLN A 42 17.59 -13.04 17.31
CA GLN A 42 18.36 -12.71 18.50
C GLN A 42 18.87 -11.27 18.56
N GLU A 43 18.60 -10.48 17.52
CA GLU A 43 19.01 -9.09 17.42
C GLU A 43 18.24 -8.19 18.39
N LYS A 44 18.78 -6.98 18.64
CA LYS A 44 18.15 -5.98 19.51
C LYS A 44 16.75 -5.63 19.00
N ILE A 45 16.64 -5.38 17.69
CA ILE A 45 15.37 -5.13 17.00
C ILE A 45 14.73 -6.47 16.71
N HIS A 46 13.54 -6.68 17.23
CA HIS A 46 12.74 -7.87 17.03
C HIS A 46 11.26 -7.50 17.13
N TYR A 47 10.37 -8.38 16.68
CA TYR A 47 8.92 -8.15 16.74
C TYR A 47 8.27 -9.09 17.77
N ARG A 48 7.09 -8.71 18.26
CA ARG A 48 6.16 -9.63 18.89
C ARG A 48 5.59 -10.59 17.85
N GLU A 49 5.48 -11.87 18.22
CA GLU A 49 5.01 -12.93 17.32
C GLU A 49 3.57 -12.68 16.84
N ASP A 50 2.71 -12.18 17.72
CA ASP A 50 1.30 -11.90 17.44
C ASP A 50 1.07 -10.62 16.63
N LEU A 51 2.05 -9.70 16.61
CA LEU A 51 1.96 -8.41 15.92
C LEU A 51 2.72 -8.36 14.58
N LYS A 52 3.86 -9.06 14.48
CA LYS A 52 4.69 -9.13 13.26
C LYS A 52 5.13 -7.74 12.78
N CYS A 53 5.39 -7.56 11.49
CA CYS A 53 5.54 -6.24 10.87
C CYS A 53 4.21 -5.50 10.68
N CYS A 54 3.08 -6.07 11.13
CA CYS A 54 1.75 -5.50 10.98
C CYS A 54 1.45 -4.39 12.01
N THR A 55 2.45 -3.86 12.73
CA THR A 55 2.32 -2.63 13.52
C THR A 55 2.56 -1.37 12.67
N PHE A 56 1.97 -1.36 11.47
CA PHE A 56 2.00 -0.26 10.53
C PHE A 56 0.60 -0.08 9.93
N HIS A 57 0.13 1.15 9.83
CA HIS A 57 -1.11 1.49 9.15
C HIS A 57 -0.77 1.94 7.72
N PRO A 58 -0.82 1.03 6.72
CA PRO A 58 -0.46 1.38 5.36
C PRO A 58 -1.53 2.26 4.73
N PHE A 59 -1.08 3.17 3.89
CA PHE A 59 -1.93 3.84 2.93
C PHE A 59 -2.49 2.83 1.92
N LEU A 60 -3.74 3.02 1.54
CA LEU A 60 -4.38 2.26 0.46
C LEU A 60 -5.04 3.23 -0.52
N PRO A 61 -4.58 3.32 -1.78
CA PRO A 61 -5.10 4.31 -2.73
C PRO A 61 -6.55 4.03 -3.12
N ASN A 62 -7.26 5.09 -3.54
CA ASN A 62 -8.69 5.10 -3.84
C ASN A 62 -9.16 3.94 -4.75
N TYR A 63 -8.44 3.64 -5.82
CA TYR A 63 -8.79 2.59 -6.77
C TYR A 63 -8.58 1.19 -6.18
N MET A 64 -7.65 0.99 -5.24
CA MET A 64 -7.50 -0.30 -4.55
C MET A 64 -8.61 -0.51 -3.52
N VAL A 65 -9.04 0.55 -2.85
CA VAL A 65 -10.24 0.52 -2.00
C VAL A 65 -11.45 0.12 -2.85
N GLY A 66 -11.59 0.72 -4.04
CA GLY A 66 -12.62 0.38 -5.03
C GLY A 66 -12.54 -1.07 -5.50
N ALA A 67 -11.34 -1.57 -5.80
CA ALA A 67 -11.11 -2.96 -6.19
C ALA A 67 -11.64 -3.93 -5.14
N LEU A 68 -11.34 -3.67 -3.86
CA LEU A 68 -11.82 -4.48 -2.75
C LEU A 68 -13.33 -4.38 -2.57
N PHE A 69 -13.94 -3.20 -2.74
CA PHE A 69 -15.40 -3.07 -2.68
C PHE A 69 -16.12 -3.80 -3.82
N ASN A 70 -15.48 -3.95 -4.98
CA ASN A 70 -16.01 -4.75 -6.09
C ASN A 70 -15.78 -6.26 -5.92
N GLU A 71 -14.88 -6.66 -5.03
CA GLU A 71 -14.64 -8.06 -4.68
C GLU A 71 -15.62 -8.52 -3.60
N SER A 72 -16.63 -9.30 -3.99
CA SER A 72 -17.65 -9.82 -3.05
C SER A 72 -17.10 -10.71 -1.93
N SER A 73 -15.96 -11.38 -2.16
CA SER A 73 -15.26 -12.20 -1.15
C SER A 73 -14.55 -11.39 -0.06
N SER A 74 -14.35 -10.08 -0.26
CA SER A 74 -13.58 -9.22 0.64
C SER A 74 -14.41 -8.65 1.79
N THR A 75 -15.30 -9.46 2.39
CA THR A 75 -16.30 -9.00 3.36
C THR A 75 -15.68 -8.33 4.59
N GLN A 76 -14.58 -8.87 5.14
CA GLN A 76 -13.91 -8.26 6.30
C GLN A 76 -13.26 -6.91 5.95
N ALA A 77 -12.74 -6.75 4.73
CA ALA A 77 -12.23 -5.46 4.28
C ALA A 77 -13.36 -4.43 4.17
N HIS A 78 -14.52 -4.83 3.64
CA HIS A 78 -15.69 -3.96 3.54
C HIS A 78 -16.14 -3.44 4.91
N GLU A 79 -16.18 -4.31 5.92
CA GLU A 79 -16.54 -3.93 7.30
C GLU A 79 -15.56 -2.88 7.85
N VAL A 80 -14.24 -3.10 7.68
CA VAL A 80 -13.22 -2.14 8.12
C VAL A 80 -13.38 -0.80 7.40
N PHE A 81 -13.52 -0.80 6.07
CA PHE A 81 -13.64 0.43 5.29
C PHE A 81 -14.91 1.21 5.61
N ARG A 82 -16.07 0.54 5.68
CA ARG A 82 -17.33 1.18 6.07
C ARG A 82 -17.26 1.75 7.48
N GLY A 83 -16.61 1.06 8.41
CA GLY A 83 -16.35 1.56 9.76
C GLY A 83 -15.47 2.82 9.78
N LYS A 84 -14.41 2.85 8.96
CA LYS A 84 -13.55 4.04 8.82
C LYS A 84 -14.30 5.21 8.18
N ILE A 85 -15.07 4.96 7.12
CA ILE A 85 -15.95 5.94 6.45
C ILE A 85 -16.94 6.55 7.45
N ALA A 86 -17.73 5.72 8.14
CA ALA A 86 -18.77 6.17 9.06
C ALA A 86 -18.22 7.01 10.22
N ARG A 87 -17.02 6.68 10.70
CA ARG A 87 -16.35 7.39 11.80
C ARG A 87 -15.51 8.58 11.34
N ARG A 88 -15.38 8.83 10.03
CA ARG A 88 -14.47 9.85 9.46
C ARG A 88 -13.02 9.63 9.90
N GLU A 89 -12.61 8.36 9.94
CA GLU A 89 -11.27 7.94 10.34
C GLU A 89 -10.31 8.01 9.16
N TYR A 90 -10.18 9.22 8.59
CA TYR A 90 -9.30 9.52 7.46
C TYR A 90 -9.52 8.62 6.22
N ALA A 91 -10.78 8.25 5.98
CA ALA A 91 -11.23 7.84 4.66
C ALA A 91 -11.38 9.12 3.81
N LEU A 92 -10.49 9.27 2.83
CA LEU A 92 -10.36 10.46 1.99
C LEU A 92 -10.51 10.09 0.50
N PRO A 93 -10.74 11.04 -0.41
CA PRO A 93 -10.74 10.78 -1.85
C PRO A 93 -9.44 10.18 -2.39
N ILE A 94 -8.29 10.42 -1.74
CA ILE A 94 -7.03 9.75 -2.08
C ILE A 94 -7.00 8.28 -1.66
N GLY A 95 -7.83 7.86 -0.71
CA GLY A 95 -7.88 6.48 -0.22
C GLY A 95 -8.04 6.37 1.30
N MET A 96 -7.61 5.23 1.85
CA MET A 96 -7.58 5.01 3.29
C MET A 96 -6.23 5.46 3.85
N VAL A 97 -6.26 6.55 4.60
CA VAL A 97 -5.07 7.17 5.19
C VAL A 97 -5.03 6.88 6.68
N ALA A 98 -3.83 6.73 7.23
CA ALA A 98 -3.67 6.61 8.67
C ALA A 98 -4.06 7.92 9.37
N PRO A 99 -4.69 7.91 10.56
CA PRO A 99 -4.99 9.16 11.27
C PRO A 99 -3.74 9.96 11.62
N VAL A 100 -3.81 11.29 11.59
CA VAL A 100 -2.65 12.17 11.87
C VAL A 100 -2.02 11.87 13.23
N LYS A 101 -2.83 11.59 14.26
CA LYS A 101 -2.34 11.13 15.57
C LYS A 101 -1.42 9.92 15.47
N TYR A 102 -1.82 8.92 14.67
CA TYR A 102 -0.99 7.74 14.40
C TYR A 102 0.25 8.14 13.61
N GLN A 103 0.11 8.90 12.53
CA GLN A 103 1.23 9.26 11.65
C GLN A 103 2.34 9.99 12.42
N VAL A 104 1.98 11.00 13.22
CA VAL A 104 2.94 11.76 14.05
C VAL A 104 3.63 10.84 15.05
N GLY A 105 2.88 9.98 15.76
CA GLY A 105 3.46 9.04 16.72
C GLY A 105 4.39 8.03 16.05
N PHE A 106 3.99 7.46 14.91
CA PHE A 106 4.78 6.50 14.17
C PHE A 106 6.02 7.16 13.55
N ASN A 107 5.92 8.34 12.93
CA ASN A 107 7.03 8.99 12.24
C ASN A 107 8.11 9.54 13.19
N ASN A 108 7.75 9.81 14.46
CA ASN A 108 8.68 10.23 15.51
C ASN A 108 9.03 9.09 16.47
N ARG A 109 8.82 7.83 16.07
CA ARG A 109 9.10 6.65 16.88
C ARG A 109 10.58 6.41 17.09
N GLU A 110 10.89 5.71 18.17
CA GLU A 110 12.15 5.01 18.31
C GLU A 110 12.14 3.71 17.50
N GLU A 111 13.29 3.30 16.96
CA GLU A 111 13.38 2.15 16.05
C GLU A 111 12.84 0.84 16.65
N HIS A 112 13.02 0.65 17.96
CA HIS A 112 12.59 -0.54 18.70
C HIS A 112 11.08 -0.62 18.97
N GLU A 113 10.31 0.43 18.70
CA GLU A 113 8.84 0.41 18.89
C GLU A 113 8.13 -0.34 17.76
N PHE A 114 8.72 -0.39 16.56
CA PHE A 114 8.16 -1.11 15.43
C PHE A 114 8.14 -2.63 15.68
N GLY A 115 7.00 -3.25 15.45
CA GLY A 115 6.71 -4.65 15.74
C GLY A 115 6.45 -4.97 17.22
N GLN A 116 6.42 -3.96 18.10
CA GLN A 116 6.23 -4.14 19.55
C GLN A 116 4.92 -3.54 20.06
N ARG A 117 4.42 -2.50 19.40
CA ARG A 117 3.27 -1.71 19.84
C ARG A 117 1.95 -2.22 19.28
N GLU A 118 1.13 -2.79 20.16
CA GLU A 118 -0.20 -3.28 19.79
C GLU A 118 -1.18 -2.16 19.45
N ASP A 119 -1.01 -0.97 20.03
CA ASP A 119 -1.81 0.21 19.70
C ASP A 119 -1.50 0.79 18.30
N TRP A 120 -0.47 0.27 17.63
CA TRP A 120 -0.12 0.56 16.23
C TRP A 120 -0.52 -0.55 15.26
N LEU A 121 -1.22 -1.57 15.73
CA LEU A 121 -1.63 -2.68 14.89
C LEU A 121 -2.46 -2.18 13.69
N CYS A 122 -2.09 -2.65 12.51
CA CYS A 122 -2.74 -2.36 11.24
C CYS A 122 -4.25 -2.65 11.35
N PRO A 123 -5.12 -1.71 10.92
CA PRO A 123 -6.56 -1.94 10.95
C PRO A 123 -7.01 -3.07 10.00
N TYR A 124 -6.15 -3.47 9.06
CA TYR A 124 -6.42 -4.55 8.11
C TYR A 124 -5.93 -5.91 8.60
N TYR A 125 -5.22 -5.98 9.72
CA TYR A 125 -4.74 -7.24 10.28
C TYR A 125 -5.86 -7.96 11.05
N ASN A 126 -6.13 -9.19 10.66
CA ASN A 126 -7.10 -10.05 11.32
C ASN A 126 -6.40 -10.83 12.44
N LYS A 127 -6.63 -10.42 13.69
CA LYS A 127 -6.05 -11.09 14.86
C LYS A 127 -6.47 -12.56 15.00
N GLN A 128 -7.70 -12.91 14.59
CA GLN A 128 -8.23 -14.27 14.75
C GLN A 128 -7.52 -15.25 13.81
N ASN A 129 -7.35 -14.85 12.55
CA ASN A 129 -6.75 -15.68 11.50
C ASN A 129 -5.26 -15.40 11.27
N GLN A 130 -4.70 -14.40 11.96
CA GLN A 130 -3.33 -13.89 11.82
C GLN A 130 -2.91 -13.55 10.37
N ASN A 131 -3.87 -13.06 9.57
CA ASN A 131 -3.69 -12.73 8.16
C ASN A 131 -4.14 -11.28 7.85
N CYS A 132 -4.01 -10.86 6.60
CA CYS A 132 -4.34 -9.51 6.15
C CYS A 132 -5.65 -9.52 5.35
N ASN A 133 -6.65 -8.77 5.82
CA ASN A 133 -7.96 -8.67 5.16
C ASN A 133 -7.89 -7.98 3.78
N VAL A 134 -6.79 -7.27 3.49
CA VAL A 134 -6.58 -6.57 2.21
C VAL A 134 -5.45 -7.18 1.39
N TRP A 135 -5.01 -8.41 1.72
CA TRP A 135 -3.77 -9.00 1.17
C TRP A 135 -3.60 -8.85 -0.34
N ARG A 136 -4.63 -9.17 -1.12
CA ARG A 136 -4.58 -9.15 -2.60
C ARG A 136 -4.41 -7.74 -3.15
N ASN A 137 -4.95 -6.74 -2.47
CA ASN A 137 -4.93 -5.32 -2.86
C ASN A 137 -4.31 -4.48 -1.74
N ARG A 138 -3.12 -4.88 -1.25
CA ARG A 138 -2.38 -4.12 -0.24
C ARG A 138 -1.50 -3.08 -0.93
N GLY A 139 -1.37 -1.90 -0.33
CA GLY A 139 -0.53 -0.82 -0.88
C GLY A 139 0.95 -1.19 -0.95
N VAL A 140 1.72 -0.42 -1.71
CA VAL A 140 3.10 -0.75 -2.10
C VAL A 140 3.98 -1.09 -0.91
N VAL A 141 3.92 -0.33 0.18
CA VAL A 141 4.78 -0.54 1.35
C VAL A 141 4.67 -1.98 1.86
N CYS A 142 3.46 -2.51 2.00
CA CYS A 142 3.26 -3.89 2.45
C CYS A 142 3.51 -4.93 1.36
N THR A 143 3.47 -4.53 0.09
CA THR A 143 3.73 -5.41 -1.05
C THR A 143 5.22 -5.64 -1.28
N THR A 144 6.05 -4.63 -0.99
CA THR A 144 7.50 -4.65 -1.23
C THR A 144 8.33 -4.76 0.05
N PHE A 145 7.71 -4.79 1.24
CA PHE A 145 8.43 -4.94 2.50
C PHE A 145 8.84 -6.39 2.78
N PHE A 146 10.15 -6.63 2.83
CA PHE A 146 10.74 -7.90 3.25
C PHE A 146 11.68 -7.66 4.44
N CYS A 147 11.30 -8.16 5.62
CA CYS A 147 12.08 -7.96 6.85
C CYS A 147 13.45 -8.65 6.83
N LYS A 148 13.62 -9.68 6.01
CA LYS A 148 14.89 -10.37 5.75
C LYS A 148 14.95 -10.79 4.29
N SER A 149 15.99 -10.34 3.59
CA SER A 149 16.26 -10.72 2.20
C SER A 149 17.05 -12.03 2.11
N SER A 150 16.56 -12.93 1.28
CA SER A 150 17.18 -14.22 0.94
C SER A 150 18.37 -14.02 0.01
N TYR A 151 18.39 -12.89 -0.71
CA TYR A 151 19.44 -12.47 -1.63
C TYR A 151 20.39 -11.42 -1.03
N GLY A 152 20.27 -11.14 0.27
CA GLY A 152 21.05 -10.11 0.97
C GLY A 152 20.84 -8.73 0.34
N LYS A 153 21.92 -7.94 0.27
CA LYS A 153 21.91 -6.55 -0.22
C LYS A 153 21.29 -6.39 -1.61
N LYS A 154 21.50 -7.35 -2.52
CA LYS A 154 20.93 -7.28 -3.87
C LYS A 154 19.41 -7.45 -3.88
N GLY A 155 18.87 -8.30 -3.01
CA GLY A 155 17.43 -8.40 -2.82
C GLY A 155 16.84 -7.16 -2.15
N GLU A 156 17.55 -6.60 -1.15
CA GLU A 156 17.14 -5.34 -0.52
C GLU A 156 17.06 -4.21 -1.55
N GLU A 157 18.09 -4.06 -2.38
CA GLU A 157 18.15 -3.10 -3.48
C GLU A 157 16.99 -3.32 -4.48
N PHE A 158 16.72 -4.57 -4.87
CA PHE A 158 15.59 -4.91 -5.74
C PHE A 158 14.24 -4.47 -5.14
N TRP A 159 13.97 -4.82 -3.88
CA TRP A 159 12.71 -4.48 -3.23
C TRP A 159 12.55 -2.98 -3.02
N GLU A 160 13.65 -2.26 -2.75
CA GLU A 160 13.68 -0.80 -2.67
C GLU A 160 13.31 -0.17 -4.02
N LYS A 161 13.95 -0.59 -5.11
CA LYS A 161 13.64 -0.09 -6.46
C LYS A 161 12.21 -0.40 -6.87
N LEU A 162 11.73 -1.61 -6.57
CA LEU A 162 10.34 -1.98 -6.84
C LEU A 162 9.38 -1.12 -6.02
N SER A 163 9.73 -0.82 -4.77
CA SER A 163 8.94 0.07 -3.91
C SER A 163 8.87 1.49 -4.48
N SER A 164 9.99 2.04 -4.95
CA SER A 164 10.03 3.39 -5.53
C SER A 164 9.19 3.48 -6.81
N TYR A 165 9.33 2.52 -7.72
CA TYR A 165 8.54 2.45 -8.94
C TYR A 165 7.04 2.30 -8.64
N LEU A 166 6.67 1.31 -7.82
CA LEU A 166 5.26 1.06 -7.51
C LEU A 166 4.62 2.19 -6.70
N TRP A 167 5.37 2.89 -5.85
CA TRP A 167 4.87 4.08 -5.18
C TRP A 167 4.53 5.20 -6.17
N TYR A 168 5.42 5.43 -7.14
CA TYR A 168 5.18 6.42 -8.19
C TYR A 168 3.95 6.04 -9.02
N VAL A 169 3.85 4.77 -9.43
CA VAL A 169 2.67 4.22 -10.11
C VAL A 169 1.41 4.39 -9.26
N GLU A 170 1.45 4.10 -7.96
CA GLU A 170 0.30 4.25 -7.06
C GLU A 170 -0.23 5.67 -7.02
N LEU A 171 0.67 6.65 -6.90
CA LEU A 171 0.30 8.07 -6.90
C LEU A 171 -0.24 8.50 -8.26
N ALA A 172 0.42 8.13 -9.36
CA ALA A 172 -0.03 8.50 -10.70
C ALA A 172 -1.45 7.99 -11.02
N LEU A 173 -1.74 6.72 -10.72
CA LEU A 173 -3.07 6.13 -10.93
C LEU A 173 -4.15 6.74 -10.02
N LEU A 174 -3.77 7.07 -8.78
CA LEU A 174 -4.64 7.75 -7.84
C LEU A 174 -4.99 9.17 -8.30
N GLU A 175 -4.00 9.92 -8.78
CA GLU A 175 -4.17 11.29 -9.27
C GLU A 175 -5.00 11.32 -10.55
N GLU A 176 -4.79 10.36 -11.45
CA GLU A 176 -5.62 10.20 -12.65
C GLU A 176 -7.10 9.97 -12.29
N ALA A 177 -7.37 9.06 -11.34
CA ALA A 177 -8.73 8.83 -10.86
C ALA A 177 -9.35 10.10 -10.24
N LEU A 178 -8.57 10.93 -9.56
CA LEU A 178 -9.04 12.20 -9.00
C LEU A 178 -9.31 13.24 -10.08
N ALA A 179 -8.42 13.37 -11.06
CA ALA A 179 -8.58 14.30 -12.18
C ALA A 179 -9.86 13.98 -12.97
N MET A 180 -10.10 12.70 -13.25
CA MET A 180 -11.30 12.21 -13.94
C MET A 180 -12.59 12.34 -13.10
N LEU A 181 -12.48 12.62 -11.80
CA LEU A 181 -13.59 12.87 -10.87
C LEU A 181 -13.66 14.35 -10.45
N ASP A 182 -13.15 15.24 -11.29
CA ASP A 182 -13.22 16.70 -11.16
C ASP A 182 -12.50 17.29 -9.94
N PHE A 183 -11.48 16.61 -9.41
CA PHE A 183 -10.59 17.19 -8.42
C PHE A 183 -9.54 18.07 -9.10
N SER A 184 -9.53 19.35 -8.74
CA SER A 184 -8.47 20.26 -9.18
C SER A 184 -7.11 19.89 -8.58
N PRO A 185 -5.98 20.27 -9.21
CA PRO A 185 -4.65 20.03 -8.66
C PRO A 185 -4.47 20.56 -7.23
N ARG A 186 -5.12 21.68 -6.88
CA ARG A 186 -5.07 22.23 -5.52
C ARG A 186 -5.78 21.34 -4.50
N GLN A 187 -6.91 20.73 -4.88
CA GLN A 187 -7.61 19.77 -4.01
C GLN A 187 -6.78 18.50 -3.84
N VAL A 188 -6.18 17.99 -4.92
CA VAL A 188 -5.26 16.84 -4.87
C VAL A 188 -4.10 17.12 -3.93
N MET A 189 -3.40 18.25 -4.07
CA MET A 189 -2.32 18.64 -3.16
C MET A 189 -2.79 18.72 -1.69
N THR A 190 -3.96 19.32 -1.45
CA THR A 190 -4.55 19.39 -0.10
C THR A 190 -4.81 18.01 0.50
N LEU A 191 -5.19 17.03 -0.31
CA LEU A 191 -5.39 15.66 0.13
C LEU A 191 -4.07 14.95 0.38
N LEU A 192 -3.08 15.13 -0.51
CA LEU A 192 -1.75 14.54 -0.39
C LEU A 192 -0.99 15.06 0.84
N ASP A 193 -1.30 16.26 1.34
CA ASP A 193 -0.79 16.73 2.63
C ASP A 193 -1.10 15.75 3.79
N TYR A 194 -2.21 14.99 3.71
CA TYR A 194 -2.55 13.98 4.71
C TYR A 194 -1.81 12.65 4.55
N HIS A 195 -1.11 12.44 3.43
CA HIS A 195 -0.52 11.15 3.08
C HIS A 195 0.58 10.70 4.06
N ASN A 196 1.48 11.62 4.45
CA ASN A 196 2.56 11.32 5.40
C ASN A 196 2.97 12.56 6.22
N ARG A 197 2.42 12.67 7.43
CA ARG A 197 2.57 13.80 8.35
C ARG A 197 3.57 13.49 9.46
N TYR A 198 4.58 14.33 9.59
CA TYR A 198 5.49 14.34 10.75
C TYR A 198 4.97 15.21 11.90
N ASP A 199 4.06 16.13 11.61
CA ASP A 199 3.45 17.04 12.58
C ASP A 199 1.94 17.24 12.32
N GLY A 200 1.22 17.78 13.29
CA GLY A 200 -0.22 18.02 13.23
C GLY A 200 -0.67 19.05 14.27
N THR A 201 -1.87 19.58 14.10
CA THR A 201 -2.47 20.50 15.08
C THR A 201 -2.69 19.81 16.42
N ALA A 202 -2.85 20.59 17.49
CA ALA A 202 -3.14 20.04 18.82
C ALA A 202 -4.43 19.21 18.86
N ALA A 203 -5.41 19.53 18.02
CA ALA A 203 -6.66 18.78 17.89
C ALA A 203 -6.43 17.44 17.16
N GLU A 204 -5.70 17.46 16.03
CA GLU A 204 -5.39 16.25 15.25
C GLU A 204 -4.55 15.25 16.05
N LYS A 205 -3.60 15.72 16.86
CA LYS A 205 -2.79 14.84 17.74
C LYS A 205 -3.60 14.17 18.85
N LYS A 206 -4.82 14.63 19.14
CA LYS A 206 -5.69 14.09 20.18
C LYS A 206 -6.81 13.19 19.64
N SER A 207 -7.12 13.27 18.35
CA SER A 207 -8.24 12.56 17.71
C SER A 207 -7.78 11.54 16.68
N MET A 208 -8.54 10.46 16.53
CA MET A 208 -8.40 9.52 15.41
C MET A 208 -9.34 9.87 14.24
N PHE A 209 -10.23 10.84 14.44
CA PHE A 209 -11.33 11.16 13.55
C PHE A 209 -11.29 12.62 13.13
N MET A 210 -11.69 12.87 11.88
CA MET A 210 -11.88 14.21 11.36
C MET A 210 -13.22 14.78 11.79
N THR A 211 -13.28 16.11 11.89
CA THR A 211 -14.56 16.81 12.04
C THR A 211 -15.40 16.61 10.79
N GLU A 212 -16.73 16.61 10.94
CA GLU A 212 -17.64 16.46 9.80
C GLU A 212 -17.46 17.58 8.77
N ALA A 213 -17.30 18.82 9.23
CA ALA A 213 -17.06 19.97 8.34
C ALA A 213 -15.82 19.77 7.47
N LYS A 214 -14.69 19.38 8.07
CA LYS A 214 -13.45 19.14 7.31
C LYS A 214 -13.56 17.93 6.38
N ALA A 215 -14.25 16.86 6.83
CA ALA A 215 -14.49 15.73 5.97
C ALA A 215 -15.32 16.14 4.74
N LYS A 216 -16.47 16.80 4.92
CA LYS A 216 -17.32 17.29 3.82
C LYS A 216 -16.56 18.19 2.83
N GLU A 217 -15.73 19.09 3.34
CA GLU A 217 -14.88 19.98 2.54
C GLU A 217 -13.95 19.19 1.59
N LEU A 218 -13.31 18.13 2.10
CA LEU A 218 -12.31 17.38 1.33
C LEU A 218 -12.93 16.48 0.24
N TRP A 219 -14.20 16.14 0.34
CA TRP A 219 -14.83 15.14 -0.53
C TRP A 219 -15.41 15.69 -1.85
N ASN A 220 -15.28 16.99 -2.14
CA ASN A 220 -15.67 17.59 -3.44
C ASN A 220 -17.07 17.18 -3.95
N GLY A 221 -18.08 17.16 -3.07
CA GLY A 221 -19.45 16.76 -3.42
C GLY A 221 -19.73 15.25 -3.37
N TYR A 222 -18.71 14.41 -3.13
CA TYR A 222 -18.86 12.95 -3.01
C TYR A 222 -19.01 12.47 -1.56
N TYR A 223 -19.23 13.38 -0.59
CA TYR A 223 -19.23 13.04 0.84
C TYR A 223 -20.28 11.98 1.21
N ASP A 224 -21.45 12.03 0.57
CA ASP A 224 -22.58 11.14 0.86
C ASP A 224 -22.51 9.80 0.09
N ASP A 225 -21.61 9.66 -0.90
CA ASP A 225 -21.39 8.43 -1.69
C ASP A 225 -19.90 8.08 -1.81
N GLN A 226 -19.26 7.87 -0.66
CA GLN A 226 -17.82 7.56 -0.58
C GLN A 226 -17.49 6.17 -1.14
N GLU A 227 -18.37 5.18 -0.92
CA GLU A 227 -18.17 3.83 -1.46
C GLU A 227 -18.31 3.83 -3.00
N GLY A 228 -19.33 4.51 -3.54
CA GLY A 228 -19.50 4.68 -4.98
C GLY A 228 -18.34 5.46 -5.61
N PHE A 229 -17.82 6.48 -4.93
CA PHE A 229 -16.61 7.18 -5.35
C PHE A 229 -15.42 6.24 -5.52
N TYR A 230 -15.10 5.41 -4.51
CA TYR A 230 -13.97 4.47 -4.62
C TYR A 230 -14.17 3.46 -5.75
N LYS A 231 -15.39 2.94 -5.94
CA LYS A 231 -15.72 2.03 -7.05
C LYS A 231 -15.49 2.69 -8.43
N LYS A 232 -15.86 3.98 -8.57
CA LYS A 232 -15.57 4.77 -9.79
C LYS A 232 -14.07 4.97 -9.99
N SER A 233 -13.30 5.25 -8.94
CA SER A 233 -11.83 5.32 -9.03
C SER A 233 -11.23 4.01 -9.56
N PHE A 234 -11.72 2.87 -9.07
CA PHE A 234 -11.31 1.57 -9.61
C PHE A 234 -11.69 1.40 -11.08
N GLU A 235 -12.91 1.75 -11.47
CA GLU A 235 -13.37 1.67 -12.86
C GLU A 235 -12.46 2.48 -13.80
N ILE A 236 -12.15 3.73 -13.45
CA ILE A 236 -11.25 4.61 -14.21
C ILE A 236 -9.90 3.92 -14.44
N VAL A 237 -9.25 3.47 -13.36
CA VAL A 237 -7.91 2.86 -13.45
C VAL A 237 -7.96 1.52 -14.18
N SER A 238 -9.03 0.73 -14.00
CA SER A 238 -9.18 -0.58 -14.66
C SER A 238 -9.36 -0.49 -16.18
N ASN A 239 -9.81 0.66 -16.68
CA ASN A 239 -10.02 0.92 -18.10
C ASN A 239 -8.80 1.54 -18.79
N LEU A 240 -7.71 1.80 -18.07
CA LEU A 240 -6.46 2.24 -18.67
C LEU A 240 -5.84 1.11 -19.50
N ASP A 241 -5.42 1.45 -20.72
CA ASP A 241 -4.56 0.59 -21.51
C ASP A 241 -3.07 0.90 -21.25
N LYS A 242 -2.18 0.09 -21.81
CA LYS A 242 -0.72 0.25 -21.62
C LYS A 242 -0.20 1.59 -22.15
N LYS A 243 -0.80 2.11 -23.22
CA LYS A 243 -0.35 3.36 -23.83
C LYS A 243 -0.71 4.53 -22.90
N ALA A 244 -1.96 4.60 -22.47
CA ALA A 244 -2.43 5.59 -21.50
C ALA A 244 -1.64 5.51 -20.19
N PHE A 245 -1.35 4.29 -19.72
CA PHE A 245 -0.50 4.08 -18.55
C PHE A 245 0.92 4.65 -18.71
N HIS A 246 1.59 4.39 -19.83
CA HIS A 246 2.94 4.92 -20.07
C HIS A 246 2.96 6.45 -20.22
N GLU A 247 1.92 7.02 -20.85
CA GLU A 247 1.75 8.48 -20.92
C GLU A 247 1.55 9.08 -19.52
N LEU A 248 0.74 8.43 -18.68
CA LEU A 248 0.44 8.85 -17.32
C LEU A 248 1.68 8.87 -16.41
N ILE A 249 2.50 7.81 -16.45
CA ILE A 249 3.70 7.74 -15.59
C ILE A 249 4.87 8.60 -16.10
N GLY A 250 4.80 9.09 -17.34
CA GLY A 250 5.77 10.01 -17.93
C GLY A 250 7.23 9.51 -17.89
N GLU A 251 8.17 10.43 -18.07
CA GLU A 251 9.61 10.13 -18.11
C GLU A 251 10.13 9.63 -16.75
N THR A 252 9.62 10.17 -15.63
CA THR A 252 10.04 9.75 -14.30
C THR A 252 9.66 8.30 -14.00
N GLY A 253 8.41 7.90 -14.30
CA GLY A 253 7.99 6.52 -14.11
C GLY A 253 8.74 5.55 -15.02
N GLN A 254 9.00 5.94 -16.27
CA GLN A 254 9.81 5.16 -17.20
C GLN A 254 11.26 4.99 -16.71
N SER A 255 11.87 6.05 -16.18
CA SER A 255 13.22 5.96 -15.61
C SER A 255 13.28 5.02 -14.40
N LEU A 256 12.28 5.05 -13.51
CA LEU A 256 12.19 4.10 -12.39
C LEU A 256 11.97 2.65 -12.85
N GLU A 257 11.25 2.46 -13.95
CA GLU A 257 11.07 1.16 -14.59
C GLU A 257 12.38 0.63 -15.20
N GLU A 258 13.16 1.50 -15.84
CA GLU A 258 14.48 1.16 -16.38
C GLU A 258 15.44 0.72 -15.29
N GLU A 259 15.47 1.41 -14.14
CA GLU A 259 16.28 1.00 -12.97
C GLU A 259 15.93 -0.42 -12.51
N LEU A 260 14.64 -0.83 -12.60
CA LEU A 260 14.23 -2.20 -12.31
C LEU A 260 14.77 -3.20 -13.35
N PHE A 261 14.77 -2.84 -14.63
CA PHE A 261 15.33 -3.70 -15.68
C PHE A 261 16.85 -3.83 -15.59
N GLU A 262 17.56 -2.88 -14.99
CA GLU A 262 19.00 -3.00 -14.74
C GLU A 262 19.31 -4.02 -13.63
N ILE A 263 18.48 -4.09 -12.58
CA ILE A 263 18.71 -4.98 -11.43
C ILE A 263 18.17 -6.39 -11.62
N LEU A 264 17.06 -6.56 -12.35
CA LEU A 264 16.42 -7.86 -12.55
C LEU A 264 17.37 -8.95 -13.09
N PRO A 265 18.25 -8.68 -14.10
CA PRO A 265 19.23 -9.65 -14.58
C PRO A 265 20.33 -9.99 -13.56
N GLN A 266 20.59 -9.11 -12.59
CA GLN A 266 21.59 -9.29 -11.54
C GLN A 266 21.06 -10.12 -10.37
N MET A 267 19.74 -10.16 -10.19
CA MET A 267 19.11 -11.00 -9.19
C MET A 267 19.43 -12.46 -9.51
N PRO A 268 19.87 -13.27 -8.52
CA PRO A 268 20.03 -14.69 -8.71
C PRO A 268 18.67 -15.24 -9.14
N ALA A 269 18.54 -15.46 -10.44
CA ALA A 269 17.32 -15.94 -11.00
C ALA A 269 16.95 -17.21 -10.24
N ALA A 270 15.68 -17.38 -9.92
CA ALA A 270 15.12 -18.71 -10.04
C ALA A 270 15.24 -19.08 -11.53
N LEU A 271 16.46 -19.40 -11.98
CA LEU A 271 16.77 -19.77 -13.34
C LEU A 271 15.97 -21.06 -13.58
N LYS A 272 14.98 -20.94 -14.46
CA LYS A 272 14.17 -22.00 -15.07
C LYS A 272 13.01 -22.55 -14.23
N ALA A 273 11.86 -21.90 -14.36
CA ALA A 273 10.63 -22.63 -14.65
C ALA A 273 10.07 -22.07 -15.97
N ASN A 274 9.90 -22.92 -16.98
CA ASN A 274 9.36 -22.64 -18.33
C ASN A 274 10.37 -22.36 -19.46
N ALA A 275 11.46 -23.12 -19.51
CA ALA A 275 11.93 -23.67 -20.78
C ALA A 275 11.68 -25.18 -20.69
N ASN A 276 10.77 -25.71 -21.51
CA ASN A 276 10.21 -27.07 -21.51
C ASN A 276 9.08 -27.35 -20.50
N LYS A 277 7.88 -26.89 -20.83
CA LYS A 277 6.66 -27.72 -20.86
C LYS A 277 5.62 -27.04 -21.75
#